data_AF-A0A496SNS4-F1
#
_entry.id   AF-A0A496SNS4-F1
#
_cell.length_a   1.000
_cell.length_b   1.000
_cell.length_c   1.000
_cell.angle_alpha   90.00
_cell.angle_beta   90.00
_cell.angle_gamma   90.00
#
_symmetry.space_group_name_H-M   'P 1'
#
loop_
_entity.id
_entity.type
_entity.pdbx_description
1 polymer ?
#
loop_
_entity_poly.entity_id
_entity_poly.type
_entity_poly.pdbx_seq_one_letter_code
_entity_poly.pdbx_strand_id
1 'polypeptide(L)'
;LVPLVPLLLAVFGMYYHARRNPRDFLAFFTFFLTTGVLLVLYLNMPQPQPRERFYVFVGAVAALSLYIGMGVIGLLEMFSKEAKKGVLIPIGACFFVLPVNFFFAHYRTHINRSGNYIPYDYAYNLLVSCEPGGILFTNGDNDTFPLWFLQEVEGIRKDVRVVNLSLLNTPWYIKQLRDYEPKVPINLSDRQIDRLEPRVWPEDGKMELAGLSWELKGCAVYRPPYGKPIHFFRVQDLMVLRIIQQNNWKRPIYFAVTVSEDNKIGLQDYLVMEGMVYRLVRTKGKNRVNVSKMRKNLFEKYRYRGVKDPKVYKDKDTIRLLGNYRAAFVQLAYAYLQNGKKEEALETLRRADEQILMGWWGYYTAAQIALTAGSEEEGRKYLDKLVELMGEGSPDMWTSLAYLSEELGDTARAMEFYRRAIQMDPSYPQAYLGLAKILEREGKVEQAVKALKELARYRPEDTTLRKLILRLKGVR
;
A
#
# COMPACT_ATOMS: atom_id res chain seq x y z
N LEU A 1 -7.33 2.58 23.62
CA LEU A 1 -7.52 2.47 25.08
C LEU A 1 -6.41 1.61 25.64
N VAL A 2 -5.45 2.19 26.36
CA VAL A 2 -4.48 1.41 27.13
C VAL A 2 -5.29 0.58 28.15
N PRO A 3 -5.07 -0.73 28.29
CA PRO A 3 -5.77 -1.50 29.31
C PRO A 3 -5.41 -0.91 30.68
N LEU A 4 -6.43 -0.40 31.38
CA LEU A 4 -6.28 0.32 32.66
C LEU A 4 -5.59 -0.53 33.73
N VAL A 5 -5.84 -1.85 33.70
CA VAL A 5 -5.35 -2.81 34.68
C VAL A 5 -3.81 -2.92 34.69
N PRO A 6 -3.11 -3.22 33.57
CA PRO A 6 -1.65 -3.16 33.51
C PRO A 6 -1.06 -1.81 33.96
N LEU A 7 -1.70 -0.70 33.62
CA LEU A 7 -1.21 0.62 34.03
C LEU A 7 -1.29 0.79 35.56
N LEU A 8 -2.42 0.41 36.17
CA LEU A 8 -2.59 0.45 37.62
C LEU A 8 -1.60 -0.47 38.34
N LEU A 9 -1.36 -1.68 37.80
CA LEU A 9 -0.35 -2.60 38.33
C LEU A 9 1.06 -2.01 38.24
N ALA A 10 1.40 -1.34 37.13
CA ALA A 10 2.68 -0.68 36.99
C ALA A 10 2.88 0.43 38.03
N VAL A 11 1.86 1.30 38.20
CA VAL A 11 1.90 2.39 39.20
C VAL A 11 2.03 1.82 40.62
N PHE A 12 1.24 0.79 40.94
CA PHE A 12 1.33 0.12 42.23
C PHE A 12 2.70 -0.57 42.42
N GLY A 13 3.26 -1.17 41.37
CA GLY A 13 4.59 -1.76 41.39
C GLY A 13 5.71 -0.74 41.60
N MET A 14 5.59 0.46 41.02
CA MET A 14 6.49 1.58 41.30
C MET A 14 6.44 1.96 42.78
N TYR A 15 5.24 2.11 43.34
CA TYR A 15 5.05 2.38 44.77
C TYR A 15 5.62 1.26 45.65
N TYR A 16 5.34 0.01 45.33
CA TYR A 16 5.82 -1.17 46.05
C TYR A 16 7.36 -1.24 46.06
N HIS A 17 7.99 -1.03 44.90
CA HIS A 17 9.45 -0.98 44.76
C HIS A 17 10.04 0.16 45.59
N ALA A 18 9.49 1.38 45.50
CA ALA A 18 9.97 2.55 46.24
C ALA A 18 9.94 2.34 47.76
N ARG A 19 8.92 1.66 48.28
CA ARG A 19 8.78 1.34 49.72
C ARG A 19 9.78 0.30 50.21
N ARG A 20 10.08 -0.70 49.38
CA ARG A 20 10.96 -1.82 49.73
C ARG A 20 12.45 -1.49 49.58
N ASN A 21 12.81 -0.86 48.46
CA ASN A 21 14.19 -0.50 48.17
C ASN A 21 14.25 0.85 47.43
N PRO A 22 14.40 1.97 48.15
CA PRO A 22 14.36 3.30 47.55
C PRO A 22 15.57 3.61 46.66
N ARG A 23 16.73 2.98 46.92
CA ARG A 23 17.95 3.21 46.12
C ARG A 23 17.83 2.57 44.74
N ASP A 24 17.40 1.30 44.70
CA ASP A 24 17.17 0.59 43.44
C ASP A 24 16.00 1.19 42.66
N PHE A 25 14.95 1.61 43.37
CA PHE A 25 13.83 2.33 42.78
C PHE A 25 14.30 3.59 42.06
N LEU A 26 15.16 4.41 42.69
CA LEU A 26 15.65 5.64 42.07
C LEU A 26 16.37 5.34 40.75
N ALA A 27 17.30 4.38 40.73
CA ALA A 27 18.01 4.00 39.52
C ALA A 27 17.05 3.49 38.42
N PHE A 28 16.14 2.58 38.76
CA PHE A 28 15.23 1.97 37.80
C PHE A 28 14.16 2.95 37.29
N PHE A 29 13.67 3.83 38.16
CA PHE A 29 12.72 4.88 37.81
C PHE A 29 13.36 5.95 36.93
N THR A 30 14.62 6.33 37.20
CA THR A 30 15.38 7.20 36.31
C THR A 30 15.56 6.56 34.93
N PHE A 31 15.85 5.27 34.84
CA PHE A 31 15.89 4.56 33.56
C PHE A 31 14.54 4.60 32.82
N PHE A 32 13.42 4.34 33.51
CA PHE A 32 12.08 4.44 32.93
C PHE A 32 11.76 5.87 32.43
N LEU A 33 12.08 6.89 33.24
CA LEU A 33 11.85 8.30 32.88
C LEU A 33 12.71 8.73 31.69
N THR A 34 13.99 8.37 31.69
CA THR A 34 14.95 8.76 30.64
C THR A 34 14.63 8.10 29.31
N THR A 35 14.28 6.80 29.31
CA THR A 35 13.94 6.04 28.09
C THR A 35 12.48 6.20 27.65
N GLY A 36 11.66 6.89 28.44
CA GLY A 36 10.25 7.15 28.19
C GLY A 36 9.98 8.63 28.03
N VAL A 37 9.52 9.27 29.10
CA VAL A 37 9.01 10.64 29.10
C VAL A 37 10.06 11.65 28.64
N LEU A 38 11.28 11.60 29.17
CA LEU A 38 12.33 12.54 28.79
C LEU A 38 12.77 12.35 27.34
N LEU A 39 12.72 11.12 26.83
CA LEU A 39 13.03 10.85 25.43
C LEU A 39 11.99 11.47 24.48
N VAL A 40 10.71 11.51 24.88
CA VAL A 40 9.67 12.23 24.12
C VAL A 40 10.00 13.72 24.04
N LEU A 41 10.37 14.34 25.16
CA LEU A 41 10.74 15.76 25.23
C LEU A 41 11.99 16.06 24.41
N TYR A 42 13.02 15.20 24.55
CA TYR A 42 14.28 15.34 23.84
C TYR A 42 14.11 15.22 22.32
N LEU A 43 13.34 14.23 21.86
CA LEU A 43 13.12 14.00 20.43
C LEU A 43 12.17 15.02 19.81
N ASN A 44 11.44 15.79 20.63
CA ASN A 44 10.48 16.82 20.22
C ASN A 44 9.65 16.39 19.01
N MET A 45 9.01 15.21 19.13
CA MET A 45 8.41 14.53 17.99
C MET A 45 7.28 15.37 17.37
N PRO A 46 7.39 15.78 16.08
CA PRO A 46 6.36 16.59 15.43
C PRO A 46 5.05 15.80 15.27
N GLN A 47 3.90 16.50 15.29
CA GLN A 47 2.61 15.93 14.92
C GLN A 47 2.13 16.51 13.58
N PRO A 48 1.62 15.68 12.65
CA PRO A 48 1.42 14.23 12.76
C PRO A 48 2.72 13.43 12.51
N GLN A 49 2.83 12.24 13.14
CA GLN A 49 3.85 11.25 12.79
C GLN A 49 3.33 10.29 11.71
N PRO A 50 4.17 9.81 10.78
CA PRO A 50 3.75 8.85 9.76
C PRO A 50 3.46 7.45 10.32
N ARG A 51 4.01 7.12 11.50
CA ARG A 51 3.75 5.87 12.23
C ARG A 51 4.12 6.00 13.70
N GLU A 52 3.58 5.11 14.52
CA GLU A 52 3.93 4.98 15.92
C GLU A 52 5.37 4.45 16.06
N ARG A 53 6.22 5.16 16.81
CA ARG A 53 7.64 4.82 16.98
C ARG A 53 7.90 4.04 18.27
N PHE A 54 7.10 3.01 18.56
CA PHE A 54 7.23 2.23 19.80
C PHE A 54 8.63 1.63 20.02
N TYR A 55 9.36 1.37 18.93
CA TYR A 55 10.74 0.88 18.98
C TYR A 55 11.71 1.85 19.68
N VAL A 56 11.40 3.15 19.70
CA VAL A 56 12.19 4.16 20.42
C VAL A 56 12.02 4.01 21.93
N PHE A 57 10.86 3.53 22.38
CA PHE A 57 10.49 3.42 23.79
C PHE A 57 10.67 2.00 24.36
N VAL A 58 11.45 1.14 23.69
CA VAL A 58 11.66 -0.26 24.13
C VAL A 58 12.19 -0.32 25.57
N GLY A 59 13.10 0.59 25.94
CA GLY A 59 13.60 0.69 27.32
C GLY A 59 12.49 0.96 28.33
N ALA A 60 11.62 1.94 28.06
CA ALA A 60 10.51 2.30 28.93
C ALA A 60 9.46 1.18 29.00
N VAL A 61 9.16 0.53 27.89
CA VAL A 61 8.22 -0.61 27.83
C VAL A 61 8.75 -1.81 28.62
N ALA A 62 10.05 -2.10 28.52
CA ALA A 62 10.68 -3.15 29.34
C ALA A 62 10.61 -2.81 30.83
N ALA A 63 10.90 -1.56 31.20
CA ALA A 63 10.83 -1.12 32.59
C ALA A 63 9.39 -1.18 33.15
N LEU A 64 8.42 -0.73 32.37
CA LEU A 64 6.99 -0.80 32.71
C LEU A 64 6.55 -2.26 32.94
N SER A 65 7.01 -3.19 32.09
CA SER A 65 6.69 -4.62 32.22
C SER A 65 7.19 -5.22 33.54
N LEU A 66 8.39 -4.81 33.99
CA LEU A 66 8.92 -5.22 35.29
C LEU A 66 8.13 -4.60 36.45
N TYR A 67 7.76 -3.32 36.36
CA TYR A 67 6.89 -2.69 37.36
C TYR A 67 5.53 -3.39 37.46
N ILE A 68 4.94 -3.83 36.35
CA ILE A 68 3.71 -4.64 36.39
C ILE A 68 3.93 -5.92 37.20
N GLY A 69 5.03 -6.64 36.97
CA GLY A 69 5.41 -7.83 37.73
C GLY A 69 5.59 -7.54 39.22
N MET A 70 6.29 -6.46 39.58
CA MET A 70 6.44 -6.01 40.98
C MET A 70 5.08 -5.66 41.61
N GLY A 71 4.18 -5.04 40.84
CA GLY A 71 2.83 -4.73 41.30
C GLY A 71 2.01 -5.98 41.60
N VAL A 72 2.09 -7.00 40.75
CA VAL A 72 1.46 -8.31 41.01
C VAL A 72 2.03 -8.94 42.28
N ILE A 73 3.36 -8.95 42.47
CA ILE A 73 4.00 -9.48 43.68
C ILE A 73 3.51 -8.73 44.92
N GLY A 74 3.51 -7.39 44.88
CA GLY A 74 3.05 -6.57 46.00
C GLY A 74 1.57 -6.84 46.34
N LEU A 75 0.71 -7.06 45.34
CA LEU A 75 -0.70 -7.39 45.58
C LEU A 75 -0.83 -8.77 46.22
N LEU A 76 -0.13 -9.77 45.69
CA LEU A 76 -0.15 -11.12 46.24
C LEU A 76 0.35 -11.16 47.69
N GLU A 77 1.41 -10.42 48.02
CA GLU A 77 1.90 -10.29 49.39
C GLU A 77 0.87 -9.61 50.30
N MET A 78 0.24 -8.54 49.85
CA MET A 78 -0.78 -7.81 50.62
C MET A 78 -1.95 -8.74 50.97
N PHE A 79 -2.48 -9.47 49.99
CA PHE A 79 -3.56 -10.43 50.21
C PHE A 79 -3.11 -11.70 50.94
N SER A 80 -1.82 -12.05 50.92
CA SER A 80 -1.32 -13.24 51.63
C SER A 80 -1.48 -13.17 53.14
N LYS A 81 -1.64 -11.97 53.70
CA LYS A 81 -1.88 -11.75 55.13
C LYS A 81 -3.31 -12.08 55.55
N GLU A 82 -4.26 -12.03 54.61
CA GLU A 82 -5.70 -12.12 54.90
C GLU A 82 -6.39 -13.30 54.19
N ALA A 83 -5.84 -13.78 53.07
CA ALA A 83 -6.43 -14.81 52.24
C ALA A 83 -5.75 -16.18 52.42
N LYS A 84 -6.53 -17.27 52.36
CA LYS A 84 -6.01 -18.64 52.38
C LYS A 84 -5.25 -18.94 51.09
N LYS A 85 -4.22 -19.82 51.17
CA LYS A 85 -3.44 -20.29 50.00
C LYS A 85 -4.32 -20.78 48.84
N GLY A 86 -5.48 -21.38 49.13
CA GLY A 86 -6.45 -21.83 48.12
C GLY A 86 -7.07 -20.73 47.25
N VAL A 87 -6.99 -19.45 47.66
CA VAL A 87 -7.48 -18.29 46.90
C VAL A 87 -6.33 -17.57 46.18
N LEU A 88 -5.16 -17.50 46.80
CA LEU A 88 -3.99 -16.79 46.26
C LEU A 88 -3.35 -17.51 45.07
N ILE A 89 -3.31 -18.85 45.09
CA ILE A 89 -2.74 -19.65 44.00
C ILE A 89 -3.50 -19.43 42.69
N PRO A 90 -4.86 -19.53 42.64
CA PRO A 90 -5.62 -19.18 41.44
C PRO A 90 -5.41 -17.74 40.96
N ILE A 91 -5.35 -16.76 41.86
CA ILE A 91 -5.13 -15.35 41.49
C ILE A 91 -3.74 -15.15 40.88
N GLY A 92 -2.70 -15.72 41.49
CA GLY A 92 -1.34 -15.70 40.93
C GLY A 92 -1.27 -16.41 39.57
N ALA A 93 -1.96 -17.54 39.43
CA ALA A 93 -2.08 -18.25 38.16
C ALA A 93 -2.77 -17.39 37.09
N CYS A 94 -3.83 -16.65 37.42
CA CYS A 94 -4.47 -15.72 36.49
C CYS A 94 -3.51 -14.62 35.99
N PHE A 95 -2.69 -14.04 36.86
CA PHE A 95 -1.69 -13.04 36.46
C PHE A 95 -0.57 -13.60 35.58
N PHE A 96 -0.33 -14.91 35.61
CA PHE A 96 0.58 -15.59 34.69
C PHE A 96 -0.10 -15.99 33.38
N VAL A 97 -1.30 -16.59 33.45
CA VAL A 97 -2.06 -17.09 32.30
C VAL A 97 -2.48 -15.95 31.37
N LEU A 98 -2.85 -14.78 31.91
CA LEU A 98 -3.31 -13.65 31.09
C LEU A 98 -2.24 -13.14 30.10
N PRO A 99 -1.01 -12.78 30.51
CA PRO A 99 0.06 -12.42 29.59
C PRO A 99 0.45 -13.55 28.62
N VAL A 100 0.44 -14.80 29.09
CA VAL A 100 0.76 -15.97 28.24
C VAL A 100 -0.30 -16.15 27.16
N ASN A 101 -1.58 -16.08 27.53
CA ASN A 101 -2.69 -16.13 26.58
C ASN A 101 -2.62 -14.97 25.58
N PHE A 102 -2.33 -13.75 26.07
CA PHE A 102 -2.14 -12.59 25.20
C PHE A 102 -0.97 -12.80 24.21
N PHE A 103 0.15 -13.32 24.69
CA PHE A 103 1.29 -13.68 23.83
C PHE A 103 0.84 -14.65 22.73
N PHE A 104 0.17 -15.76 23.07
CA PHE A 104 -0.27 -16.73 22.06
C PHE A 104 -1.34 -16.18 21.12
N ALA A 105 -2.27 -15.35 21.61
CA ALA A 105 -3.28 -14.69 20.79
C ALA A 105 -2.66 -13.77 19.72
N HIS A 106 -1.54 -13.12 20.05
CA HIS A 106 -0.83 -12.21 19.15
C HIS A 106 0.41 -12.82 18.50
N TYR A 107 0.82 -14.04 18.89
CA TYR A 107 2.08 -14.64 18.45
C TYR A 107 2.10 -14.81 16.95
N ARG A 108 1.06 -15.43 16.37
CA ARG A 108 1.01 -15.70 14.94
C ARG A 108 0.88 -14.44 14.09
N THR A 109 0.20 -13.42 14.59
CA THR A 109 -0.13 -12.23 13.81
C THR A 109 0.92 -11.13 13.96
N HIS A 110 1.46 -10.88 15.15
CA HIS A 110 2.31 -9.71 15.38
C HIS A 110 3.78 -10.06 15.63
N ILE A 111 4.07 -11.27 16.12
CA ILE A 111 5.40 -11.66 16.61
C ILE A 111 6.10 -12.60 15.63
N ASN A 112 5.46 -13.69 15.22
CA ASN A 112 6.04 -14.69 14.34
C ASN A 112 6.13 -14.15 12.92
N ARG A 113 7.36 -13.90 12.47
CA ARG A 113 7.66 -13.51 11.09
C ARG A 113 8.26 -14.65 10.26
N SER A 114 8.25 -15.86 10.79
CA SER A 114 8.73 -17.05 10.07
C SER A 114 7.96 -17.22 8.76
N GLY A 115 8.69 -17.52 7.69
CA GLY A 115 8.10 -17.66 6.35
C GLY A 115 7.72 -16.34 5.67
N ASN A 116 7.90 -15.18 6.33
CA ASN A 116 7.69 -13.89 5.68
C ASN A 116 8.89 -13.50 4.79
N TYR A 117 8.95 -14.12 3.62
CA TYR A 117 9.93 -13.80 2.58
C TYR A 117 9.47 -12.66 1.66
N ILE A 118 8.33 -12.01 1.95
CA ILE A 118 7.75 -11.00 1.06
C ILE A 118 8.70 -9.81 0.82
N PRO A 119 9.31 -9.18 1.85
CA PRO A 119 10.25 -8.07 1.61
C PRO A 119 11.47 -8.49 0.78
N TYR A 120 11.98 -9.70 1.04
CA TYR A 120 13.10 -10.29 0.31
C TYR A 120 12.75 -10.49 -1.16
N ASP A 121 11.65 -11.21 -1.44
CA ASP A 121 11.24 -11.54 -2.80
C ASP A 121 10.80 -10.29 -3.58
N TYR A 122 10.16 -9.32 -2.91
CA TYR A 122 9.80 -8.04 -3.52
C TYR A 122 11.02 -7.25 -4.00
N ALA A 123 12.05 -7.13 -3.15
CA ALA A 123 13.30 -6.49 -3.52
C ALA A 123 14.07 -7.28 -4.58
N TYR A 124 14.09 -8.61 -4.47
CA TYR A 124 14.71 -9.48 -5.46
C TYR A 124 14.08 -9.25 -6.84
N ASN A 125 12.74 -9.24 -6.91
CA ASN A 125 11.98 -9.05 -8.13
C ASN A 125 12.21 -7.67 -8.76
N LEU A 126 12.36 -6.61 -7.94
CA LEU A 126 12.79 -5.29 -8.41
C LEU A 126 14.19 -5.34 -9.04
N LEU A 127 15.18 -5.93 -8.36
CA LEU A 127 16.56 -5.99 -8.86
C LEU A 127 16.67 -6.81 -10.15
N VAL A 128 16.07 -8.01 -10.23
CA VAL A 128 16.18 -8.88 -11.41
C VAL A 128 15.45 -8.36 -12.65
N SER A 129 14.59 -7.35 -12.47
CA SER A 129 13.96 -6.62 -13.57
C SER A 129 14.93 -5.68 -14.30
N CYS A 130 15.92 -5.15 -13.60
CA CYS A 130 16.91 -4.25 -14.18
C CYS A 130 17.94 -5.02 -15.03
N GLU A 131 18.32 -4.46 -16.18
CA GLU A 131 19.46 -4.94 -16.96
C GLU A 131 20.80 -4.77 -16.21
N PRO A 132 21.86 -5.50 -16.61
CA PRO A 132 23.17 -5.38 -16.01
C PRO A 132 23.67 -3.94 -15.94
N GLY A 133 24.18 -3.53 -14.79
CA GLY A 133 24.67 -2.17 -14.59
C GLY A 133 23.56 -1.12 -14.56
N GLY A 134 22.28 -1.45 -14.35
CA GLY A 134 21.21 -0.46 -14.29
C GLY A 134 21.35 0.55 -13.14
N ILE A 135 20.74 1.73 -13.30
CA ILE A 135 20.52 2.70 -12.22
C ILE A 135 19.03 2.66 -11.87
N LEU A 136 18.69 2.27 -10.64
CA LEU A 136 17.32 2.11 -10.17
C LEU A 136 16.98 3.19 -9.15
N PHE A 137 16.11 4.12 -9.52
CA PHE A 137 15.55 5.11 -8.60
C PHE A 137 14.44 4.49 -7.75
N THR A 138 14.52 4.68 -6.44
CA THR A 138 13.56 4.18 -5.44
C THR A 138 13.04 5.31 -4.57
N ASN A 139 11.97 5.04 -3.81
CA ASN A 139 11.25 6.05 -3.05
C ASN A 139 11.12 5.68 -1.57
N GLY A 140 11.92 6.36 -0.73
CA GLY A 140 11.88 6.18 0.71
C GLY A 140 12.43 4.84 1.19
N ASP A 141 12.19 4.53 2.46
CA ASP A 141 12.91 3.46 3.16
C ASP A 141 12.36 2.06 2.82
N ASN A 142 11.04 1.94 2.62
CA ASN A 142 10.35 0.65 2.53
C ASN A 142 10.70 -0.16 1.26
N ASP A 143 11.03 0.50 0.16
CA ASP A 143 11.51 -0.18 -1.05
C ASP A 143 13.05 -0.26 -1.08
N THR A 144 13.75 0.72 -0.51
CA THR A 144 15.22 0.83 -0.58
C THR A 144 15.94 -0.13 0.36
N PHE A 145 15.55 -0.21 1.63
CA PHE A 145 16.32 -0.98 2.62
C PHE A 145 16.36 -2.48 2.30
N PRO A 146 15.26 -3.13 1.88
CA PRO A 146 15.33 -4.52 1.46
C PRO A 146 16.24 -4.73 0.24
N LEU A 147 16.31 -3.77 -0.70
CA LEU A 147 17.24 -3.83 -1.84
C LEU A 147 18.70 -3.78 -1.38
N TRP A 148 19.04 -2.84 -0.50
CA TRP A 148 20.40 -2.75 0.04
C TRP A 148 20.77 -3.96 0.88
N PHE A 149 19.84 -4.53 1.65
CA PHE A 149 20.09 -5.80 2.34
C PHE A 149 20.48 -6.90 1.34
N LEU A 150 19.73 -7.06 0.25
CA LEU A 150 20.06 -8.05 -0.78
C LEU A 150 21.42 -7.78 -1.44
N GLN A 151 21.78 -6.52 -1.65
CA GLN A 151 23.04 -6.16 -2.27
C GLN A 151 24.21 -6.35 -1.31
N GLU A 152 24.16 -5.74 -0.13
CA GLU A 152 25.30 -5.67 0.79
C GLU A 152 25.50 -6.98 1.57
N VAL A 153 24.42 -7.63 1.99
CA VAL A 153 24.47 -8.86 2.82
C VAL A 153 24.42 -10.11 1.94
N GLU A 154 23.45 -10.20 1.03
CA GLU A 154 23.22 -11.42 0.25
C GLU A 154 24.04 -11.49 -1.05
N GLY A 155 24.71 -10.39 -1.46
CA GLY A 155 25.54 -10.38 -2.66
C GLY A 155 24.77 -10.36 -3.98
N ILE A 156 23.46 -10.08 -3.98
CA ILE A 156 22.60 -10.20 -5.14
C ILE A 156 22.60 -8.89 -5.94
N ARG A 157 22.86 -8.97 -7.25
CA ARG A 157 22.77 -7.83 -8.19
C ARG A 157 23.52 -6.58 -7.72
N LYS A 158 24.74 -6.77 -7.20
CA LYS A 158 25.67 -5.68 -6.83
C LYS A 158 26.05 -4.77 -8.00
N ASP A 159 25.78 -5.19 -9.24
CA ASP A 159 25.97 -4.39 -10.46
C ASP A 159 24.95 -3.25 -10.63
N VAL A 160 23.74 -3.39 -10.07
CA VAL A 160 22.69 -2.36 -10.15
C VAL A 160 22.95 -1.30 -9.10
N ARG A 161 22.90 -0.01 -9.47
CA ARG A 161 23.00 1.07 -8.49
C ARG A 161 21.62 1.51 -8.05
N VAL A 162 21.26 1.23 -6.79
CA VAL A 162 20.03 1.72 -6.17
C VAL A 162 20.23 3.16 -5.70
N VAL A 163 19.36 4.06 -6.14
CA VAL A 163 19.38 5.49 -5.84
C VAL A 163 18.10 5.89 -5.13
N ASN A 164 18.17 6.10 -3.82
CA ASN A 164 17.05 6.55 -3.02
C ASN A 164 16.83 8.06 -3.21
N LEU A 165 15.66 8.44 -3.73
CA LEU A 165 15.36 9.84 -4.03
C LEU A 165 15.33 10.73 -2.77
N SER A 166 14.79 10.23 -1.66
CA SER A 166 14.74 10.99 -0.40
C SER A 166 16.13 11.36 0.11
N LEU A 167 17.08 10.43 0.06
CA LEU A 167 18.47 10.65 0.43
C LEU A 167 19.24 11.45 -0.63
N LEU A 168 18.80 11.45 -1.89
CA LEU A 168 19.39 12.23 -2.98
C LEU A 168 19.25 13.74 -2.79
N ASN A 169 18.55 14.18 -1.74
CA ASN A 169 18.55 15.58 -1.30
C ASN A 169 19.77 15.94 -0.43
N THR A 170 20.59 14.98 -0.01
CA THR A 170 21.68 15.19 0.95
C THR A 170 23.06 15.15 0.28
N PRO A 171 23.97 16.11 0.59
CA PRO A 171 25.31 16.15 -0.01
C PRO A 171 26.13 14.87 0.19
N TRP A 172 26.09 14.29 1.39
CA TRP A 172 26.85 13.08 1.71
C TRP A 172 26.44 11.88 0.84
N TYR A 173 25.14 11.71 0.59
CA TYR A 173 24.65 10.61 -0.22
C TYR A 173 24.99 10.82 -1.70
N ILE A 174 24.93 12.06 -2.19
CA ILE A 174 25.37 12.39 -3.55
C ILE A 174 26.86 12.05 -3.75
N LYS A 175 27.72 12.41 -2.78
CA LYS A 175 29.15 12.03 -2.79
C LYS A 175 29.33 10.51 -2.77
N GLN A 176 28.60 9.80 -1.91
CA GLN A 176 28.61 8.34 -1.87
C GLN A 176 28.21 7.70 -3.21
N LEU A 177 27.20 8.24 -3.90
CA LEU A 177 26.78 7.78 -5.22
C LEU A 177 27.84 7.99 -6.29
N ARG A 178 28.58 9.12 -6.23
CA ARG A 178 29.68 9.46 -7.15
C ARG A 178 30.92 8.59 -6.92
N ASP A 179 31.25 8.34 -5.65
CA ASP A 179 32.58 7.86 -5.27
C ASP A 179 32.63 6.35 -5.06
N TYR A 180 31.53 5.70 -4.63
CA TYR A 180 31.52 4.27 -4.29
C TYR A 180 30.91 3.43 -5.40
N GLU A 181 31.50 2.27 -5.66
CA GLU A 181 31.00 1.33 -6.67
C GLU A 181 29.66 0.68 -6.26
N PRO A 182 28.74 0.42 -7.21
CA PRO A 182 28.79 0.84 -8.62
C PRO A 182 28.48 2.34 -8.78
N LYS A 183 29.43 3.12 -9.33
CA LYS A 183 29.35 4.59 -9.37
C LYS A 183 28.23 5.12 -10.25
N VAL A 184 27.54 6.17 -9.79
CA VAL A 184 26.62 6.97 -10.61
C VAL A 184 27.40 8.06 -11.34
N PRO A 185 27.18 8.30 -12.65
CA PRO A 185 27.88 9.35 -13.39
C PRO A 185 27.45 10.74 -12.90
N ILE A 186 28.16 11.26 -11.89
CA ILE A 186 27.97 12.57 -11.27
C ILE A 186 29.28 13.36 -11.41
N ASN A 187 29.33 14.27 -12.37
CA ASN A 187 30.46 15.16 -12.61
C ASN A 187 30.25 16.49 -11.87
N LEU A 188 30.37 16.44 -10.53
CA LEU A 188 30.32 17.59 -9.65
C LEU A 188 31.45 17.49 -8.62
N SER A 189 32.12 18.61 -8.34
CA SER A 189 33.05 18.73 -7.21
C SER A 189 32.32 18.75 -5.87
N ASP A 190 33.03 18.46 -4.79
CA ASP A 190 32.48 18.50 -3.43
C ASP A 190 31.83 19.85 -3.11
N ARG A 191 32.52 20.94 -3.45
CA ARG A 191 32.01 22.30 -3.26
C ARG A 191 30.72 22.57 -4.04
N GLN A 192 30.56 21.97 -5.22
CA GLN A 192 29.32 22.09 -5.99
C GLN A 192 28.20 21.28 -5.36
N ILE A 193 28.49 20.07 -4.87
CA ILE A 193 27.51 19.20 -4.20
C ILE A 193 27.03 19.84 -2.90
N ASP A 194 27.93 20.37 -2.08
CA ASP A 194 27.62 20.99 -0.79
C ASP A 194 26.82 22.30 -0.92
N ARG A 195 26.76 22.87 -2.13
CA ARG A 195 26.00 24.09 -2.46
C ARG A 195 24.73 23.81 -3.27
N LEU A 196 24.32 22.54 -3.41
CA LEU A 196 23.07 22.21 -4.07
C LEU A 196 21.90 22.61 -3.18
N GLU A 197 21.03 23.44 -3.73
CA GLU A 197 19.82 23.93 -3.06
C GLU A 197 18.61 23.76 -3.98
N PRO A 198 17.39 23.67 -3.41
CA PRO A 198 16.17 23.71 -4.20
C PRO A 198 16.13 24.94 -5.09
N ARG A 199 15.63 24.79 -6.31
CA ARG A 199 15.53 25.89 -7.30
C ARG A 199 14.09 26.16 -7.65
N VAL A 200 13.65 27.41 -7.49
CA VAL A 200 12.34 27.86 -7.95
C VAL A 200 12.23 27.65 -9.46
N TRP A 201 11.12 27.07 -9.89
CA TRP A 201 10.79 26.90 -11.29
C TRP A 201 9.82 28.01 -11.70
N PRO A 202 10.28 29.00 -12.48
CA PRO A 202 9.55 30.25 -12.64
C PRO A 202 8.21 30.05 -13.36
N GLU A 203 8.13 29.23 -14.42
CA GLU A 203 6.89 28.96 -15.16
C GLU A 203 6.90 27.58 -15.84
N ASP A 204 5.71 27.01 -16.10
CA ASP A 204 5.55 25.78 -16.89
C ASP A 204 6.26 25.92 -18.24
N GLY A 205 7.09 24.95 -18.61
CA GLY A 205 7.98 25.11 -19.76
C GLY A 205 8.35 23.79 -20.42
N LYS A 206 8.83 23.91 -21.67
CA LYS A 206 9.39 22.78 -22.43
C LYS A 206 10.78 22.45 -21.87
N MET A 207 10.95 21.24 -21.38
CA MET A 207 12.24 20.70 -20.94
C MET A 207 12.87 19.90 -22.07
N GLU A 208 14.16 20.11 -22.32
CA GLU A 208 14.96 19.34 -23.27
C GLU A 208 16.23 18.82 -22.59
N LEU A 209 16.38 17.49 -22.52
CA LEU A 209 17.51 16.86 -21.82
C LEU A 209 17.81 15.49 -22.39
N ALA A 210 19.09 15.23 -22.70
CA ALA A 210 19.56 13.95 -23.24
C ALA A 210 18.79 13.45 -24.49
N GLY A 211 18.29 14.38 -25.31
CA GLY A 211 17.46 14.06 -26.49
C GLY A 211 15.98 13.78 -26.18
N LEU A 212 15.55 13.95 -24.93
CA LEU A 212 14.15 13.90 -24.52
C LEU A 212 13.55 15.30 -24.55
N SER A 213 12.26 15.39 -24.88
CA SER A 213 11.51 16.65 -24.83
C SER A 213 10.11 16.46 -24.24
N TRP A 214 9.78 17.20 -23.19
CA TRP A 214 8.46 17.13 -22.54
C TRP A 214 8.05 18.47 -21.94
N GLU A 215 6.76 18.61 -21.70
CA GLU A 215 6.22 19.72 -20.92
C GLU A 215 6.40 19.41 -19.45
N LEU A 216 7.00 20.35 -18.73
CA LEU A 216 7.28 20.21 -17.32
C LEU A 216 6.52 21.28 -16.56
N LYS A 217 5.45 20.85 -15.91
CA LYS A 217 4.78 21.61 -14.85
C LYS A 217 5.53 21.27 -13.57
N GLY A 218 6.06 22.26 -12.87
CA GLY A 218 7.16 22.05 -11.90
C GLY A 218 6.91 20.91 -10.87
N CYS A 219 7.98 20.27 -10.42
CA CYS A 219 7.95 18.93 -9.80
C CYS A 219 7.45 18.89 -8.35
N ALA A 220 7.64 19.96 -7.59
CA ALA A 220 7.13 20.12 -6.23
C ALA A 220 6.42 21.47 -6.10
N VAL A 221 5.37 21.50 -5.28
CA VAL A 221 4.54 22.69 -5.09
C VAL A 221 4.54 23.10 -3.62
N TYR A 222 5.06 24.29 -3.35
CA TYR A 222 4.89 24.95 -2.06
C TYR A 222 3.63 25.82 -2.13
N ARG A 223 2.70 25.61 -1.19
CA ARG A 223 1.46 26.39 -1.09
C ARG A 223 1.55 27.28 0.15
N PRO A 224 1.95 28.56 0.01
CA PRO A 224 1.94 29.46 1.14
C PRO A 224 0.50 29.71 1.62
N PRO A 225 0.28 30.06 2.90
CA PRO A 225 -1.06 30.36 3.45
C PRO A 225 -1.78 31.48 2.67
N TYR A 226 -1.02 32.41 2.11
CA TYR A 226 -1.50 33.49 1.24
C TYR A 226 -0.58 33.57 0.02
N GLY A 227 -1.15 33.61 -1.19
CA GLY A 227 -0.40 33.77 -2.44
C GLY A 227 -0.57 32.62 -3.43
N LYS A 228 0.11 32.74 -4.58
CA LYS A 228 0.08 31.71 -5.62
C LYS A 228 0.98 30.52 -5.23
N PRO A 229 0.63 29.28 -5.60
CA PRO A 229 1.52 28.14 -5.45
C PRO A 229 2.87 28.38 -6.14
N ILE A 230 3.96 28.05 -5.46
CA ILE A 230 5.32 28.19 -5.96
C ILE A 230 5.83 26.81 -6.38
N HIS A 231 6.15 26.68 -7.66
CA HIS A 231 6.74 25.47 -8.20
C HIS A 231 8.26 25.52 -8.02
N PHE A 232 8.86 24.40 -7.64
CA PHE A 232 10.31 24.30 -7.47
C PHE A 232 10.83 22.88 -7.74
N PHE A 233 12.13 22.78 -8.00
CA PHE A 233 12.89 21.54 -8.02
C PHE A 233 13.53 21.33 -6.66
N ARG A 234 13.32 20.14 -6.09
CA ARG A 234 14.13 19.67 -4.97
C ARG A 234 15.52 19.30 -5.48
N VAL A 235 16.48 19.18 -4.58
CA VAL A 235 17.84 18.73 -4.92
C VAL A 235 17.81 17.37 -5.63
N GLN A 236 16.97 16.43 -5.15
CA GLN A 236 16.78 15.14 -5.82
C GLN A 236 16.32 15.26 -7.28
N ASP A 237 15.44 16.22 -7.59
CA ASP A 237 14.86 16.36 -8.93
C ASP A 237 15.93 16.88 -9.91
N LEU A 238 16.72 17.86 -9.45
CA LEU A 238 17.90 18.35 -10.18
C LEU A 238 18.93 17.24 -10.39
N MET A 239 19.14 16.39 -9.39
CA MET A 239 20.07 15.27 -9.49
C MET A 239 19.59 14.19 -10.46
N VAL A 240 18.30 13.86 -10.50
CA VAL A 240 17.74 12.94 -11.50
C VAL A 240 18.01 13.46 -12.91
N LEU A 241 17.70 14.73 -13.19
CA LEU A 241 17.99 15.36 -14.49
C LEU A 241 19.49 15.28 -14.85
N ARG A 242 20.37 15.63 -13.91
CA ARG A 242 21.82 15.57 -14.11
C ARG A 242 22.32 14.16 -14.38
N ILE A 243 21.85 13.18 -13.60
CA ILE A 243 22.22 11.77 -13.76
C ILE A 243 21.79 11.27 -15.14
N ILE A 244 20.57 11.58 -15.59
CA ILE A 244 20.10 11.20 -16.93
C ILE A 244 21.00 11.83 -18.01
N GLN A 245 21.30 13.12 -17.89
CA GLN A 245 22.13 13.85 -18.85
C GLN A 245 23.56 13.30 -18.92
N GLN A 246 24.21 13.10 -17.77
CA GLN A 246 25.61 12.68 -17.68
C GLN A 246 25.80 11.19 -17.94
N ASN A 247 24.79 10.37 -17.63
CA ASN A 247 24.76 8.98 -18.05
C ASN A 247 24.76 8.84 -19.58
N ASN A 248 24.14 9.80 -20.30
CA ASN A 248 24.07 9.83 -21.76
C ASN A 248 23.75 8.46 -22.39
N TRP A 249 22.74 7.78 -21.84
CA TRP A 249 22.28 6.47 -22.28
C TRP A 249 23.30 5.31 -22.21
N LYS A 250 24.43 5.49 -21.50
CA LYS A 250 25.44 4.43 -21.32
C LYS A 250 24.93 3.28 -20.46
N ARG A 251 24.18 3.60 -19.39
CA ARG A 251 23.55 2.62 -18.49
C ARG A 251 22.03 2.72 -18.58
N PRO A 252 21.29 1.60 -18.43
CA PRO A 252 19.84 1.65 -18.42
C PRO A 252 19.35 2.31 -17.11
N ILE A 253 18.38 3.21 -17.22
CA ILE A 253 17.81 3.95 -16.09
C ILE A 253 16.40 3.43 -15.82
N TYR A 254 16.11 3.19 -14.55
CA TYR A 254 14.86 2.63 -14.07
C TYR A 254 14.30 3.46 -12.92
N PHE A 255 12.98 3.48 -12.81
CA PHE A 255 12.24 3.94 -11.64
C PHE A 255 11.43 2.77 -11.09
N ALA A 256 11.50 2.52 -9.79
CA ALA A 256 10.61 1.54 -9.16
C ALA A 256 9.14 1.97 -9.31
N VAL A 257 8.22 1.01 -9.39
CA VAL A 257 6.78 1.31 -9.48
C VAL A 257 6.22 2.07 -8.26
N THR A 258 6.96 2.04 -7.15
CA THR A 258 6.71 2.77 -5.90
C THR A 258 7.08 4.26 -5.97
N VAL A 259 7.81 4.68 -7.00
CA VAL A 259 8.11 6.10 -7.22
C VAL A 259 6.83 6.81 -7.65
N SER A 260 6.45 7.87 -6.92
CA SER A 260 5.28 8.69 -7.23
C SER A 260 5.46 9.47 -8.54
N GLU A 261 4.35 9.89 -9.14
CA GLU A 261 4.38 10.66 -10.39
C GLU A 261 5.17 11.97 -10.27
N ASP A 262 5.02 12.69 -9.17
CA ASP A 262 5.76 13.94 -8.90
C ASP A 262 7.28 13.71 -8.86
N ASN A 263 7.71 12.52 -8.41
CA ASN A 263 9.12 12.14 -8.32
C ASN A 263 9.68 11.64 -9.67
N LYS A 264 8.84 11.46 -10.71
CA LYS A 264 9.25 11.11 -12.07
C LYS A 264 9.48 12.33 -12.96
N ILE A 265 9.34 13.55 -12.42
CA ILE A 265 9.74 14.81 -13.05
C ILE A 265 9.21 15.02 -14.49
N GLY A 266 7.98 14.56 -14.77
CA GLY A 266 7.34 14.70 -16.08
C GLY A 266 7.74 13.65 -17.13
N LEU A 267 8.55 12.65 -16.77
CA LEU A 267 9.06 11.64 -17.69
C LEU A 267 8.08 10.51 -18.02
N GLN A 268 6.81 10.58 -17.60
CA GLN A 268 5.82 9.50 -17.72
C GLN A 268 5.72 8.94 -19.15
N ASP A 269 5.68 9.82 -20.13
CA ASP A 269 5.57 9.44 -21.54
C ASP A 269 6.86 8.79 -22.08
N TYR A 270 7.95 8.82 -21.33
CA TYR A 270 9.24 8.17 -21.65
C TYR A 270 9.50 6.92 -20.82
N LEU A 271 8.51 6.47 -20.05
CA LEU A 271 8.62 5.27 -19.23
C LEU A 271 7.92 4.09 -19.89
N VAL A 272 8.57 2.93 -19.83
CA VAL A 272 8.03 1.64 -20.28
C VAL A 272 8.09 0.67 -19.13
N MET A 273 6.96 0.07 -18.76
CA MET A 273 6.90 -0.91 -17.68
C MET A 273 7.59 -2.22 -18.09
N GLU A 274 8.56 -2.68 -17.30
CA GLU A 274 9.32 -3.93 -17.49
C GLU A 274 9.24 -4.81 -16.23
N GLY A 275 8.06 -4.92 -15.63
CA GLY A 275 7.78 -5.70 -14.43
C GLY A 275 7.37 -4.77 -13.29
N MET A 276 8.15 -4.73 -12.21
CA MET A 276 7.97 -3.81 -11.08
C MET A 276 8.86 -2.57 -11.20
N VAL A 277 9.39 -2.33 -12.40
CA VAL A 277 10.20 -1.16 -12.72
C VAL A 277 9.71 -0.53 -14.02
N TYR A 278 9.85 0.77 -14.10
CA TYR A 278 9.68 1.57 -15.31
C TYR A 278 11.05 1.88 -15.88
N ARG A 279 11.33 1.44 -17.11
CA ARG A 279 12.54 1.79 -17.84
C ARG A 279 12.37 3.13 -18.55
N LEU A 280 13.35 4.01 -18.40
CA LEU A 280 13.45 5.23 -19.21
C LEU A 280 13.91 4.90 -20.64
N VAL A 281 13.17 5.36 -21.64
CA VAL A 281 13.46 5.16 -23.06
C VAL A 281 13.44 6.48 -23.83
N ARG A 282 13.98 6.48 -25.06
CA ARG A 282 14.05 7.67 -25.91
C ARG A 282 12.77 8.02 -26.64
N THR A 283 11.92 7.03 -26.88
CA THR A 283 10.67 7.23 -27.62
C THR A 283 9.59 7.73 -26.68
N LYS A 284 8.76 8.67 -27.14
CA LYS A 284 7.59 9.16 -26.41
C LYS A 284 6.40 8.21 -26.63
N GLY A 285 5.60 7.95 -25.60
CA GLY A 285 4.37 7.18 -25.70
C GLY A 285 3.72 6.92 -24.34
N LYS A 286 2.39 6.97 -24.30
CA LYS A 286 1.60 6.84 -23.07
C LYS A 286 1.38 5.38 -22.68
N ASN A 287 1.38 5.11 -21.37
CA ASN A 287 0.99 3.81 -20.77
C ASN A 287 1.65 2.60 -21.43
N ARG A 288 2.96 2.67 -21.69
CA ARG A 288 3.66 1.64 -22.43
C ARG A 288 4.17 0.51 -21.54
N VAL A 289 4.11 -0.69 -22.10
CA VAL A 289 4.50 -1.93 -21.44
C VAL A 289 5.38 -2.72 -22.40
N ASN A 290 6.51 -3.25 -21.91
CA ASN A 290 7.34 -4.18 -22.67
C ASN A 290 6.82 -5.61 -22.44
N VAL A 291 5.91 -6.07 -23.31
CA VAL A 291 5.21 -7.36 -23.16
C VAL A 291 6.17 -8.53 -22.96
N SER A 292 7.24 -8.61 -23.76
CA SER A 292 8.22 -9.70 -23.67
C SER A 292 8.92 -9.75 -22.31
N LYS A 293 9.43 -8.60 -21.84
CA LYS A 293 10.10 -8.54 -20.54
C LYS A 293 9.15 -8.69 -19.37
N MET A 294 7.95 -8.11 -19.45
CA MET A 294 6.92 -8.27 -18.44
C MET A 294 6.57 -9.73 -18.25
N ARG A 295 6.30 -10.46 -19.35
CA ARG A 295 6.02 -11.89 -19.31
C ARG A 295 7.18 -12.66 -18.70
N LYS A 296 8.41 -12.46 -19.19
CA LYS A 296 9.60 -13.13 -18.67
C LYS A 296 9.78 -12.88 -17.16
N ASN A 297 9.63 -11.63 -16.73
CA ASN A 297 9.81 -11.27 -15.33
C ASN A 297 8.72 -11.92 -14.45
N LEU A 298 7.44 -11.75 -14.80
CA LEU A 298 6.31 -12.23 -13.99
C LEU A 298 6.16 -13.77 -14.00
N PHE A 299 6.49 -14.43 -15.10
CA PHE A 299 6.27 -15.88 -15.24
C PHE A 299 7.48 -16.71 -14.82
N GLU A 300 8.70 -16.24 -15.13
CA GLU A 300 9.92 -17.05 -15.02
C GLU A 300 10.86 -16.58 -13.91
N LYS A 301 11.05 -15.26 -13.74
CA LYS A 301 12.06 -14.74 -12.81
C LYS A 301 11.53 -14.47 -11.41
N TYR A 302 10.28 -14.03 -11.30
CA TYR A 302 9.77 -13.52 -10.04
C TYR A 302 9.49 -14.62 -9.02
N ARG A 303 9.72 -14.28 -7.76
CA ARG A 303 9.43 -15.11 -6.59
C ARG A 303 8.23 -14.55 -5.84
N TYR A 304 7.36 -15.43 -5.36
CA TYR A 304 6.10 -15.07 -4.70
C TYR A 304 5.93 -15.76 -3.33
N ARG A 305 7.03 -16.09 -2.64
CA ARG A 305 6.95 -16.86 -1.38
C ARG A 305 6.21 -16.07 -0.31
N GLY A 306 5.26 -16.71 0.34
CA GLY A 306 4.43 -16.11 1.39
C GLY A 306 3.36 -15.13 0.89
N VAL A 307 3.33 -14.78 -0.40
CA VAL A 307 2.38 -13.79 -0.95
C VAL A 307 0.93 -14.26 -0.82
N LYS A 308 0.62 -15.51 -1.15
CA LYS A 308 -0.73 -16.10 -0.96
C LYS A 308 -0.90 -16.92 0.31
N ASP A 309 0.17 -17.18 1.05
CA ASP A 309 0.09 -18.01 2.25
C ASP A 309 -0.68 -17.28 3.36
N PRO A 310 -1.86 -17.75 3.79
CA PRO A 310 -2.64 -17.12 4.86
C PRO A 310 -1.95 -17.21 6.23
N LYS A 311 -0.97 -18.11 6.40
CA LYS A 311 -0.19 -18.24 7.64
C LYS A 311 0.86 -17.14 7.79
N VAL A 312 1.28 -16.52 6.68
CA VAL A 312 2.21 -15.39 6.70
C VAL A 312 1.43 -14.12 6.98
N TYR A 313 1.67 -13.49 8.12
CA TYR A 313 1.05 -12.22 8.45
C TYR A 313 1.47 -11.10 7.50
N LYS A 314 0.48 -10.31 7.08
CA LYS A 314 0.65 -9.15 6.21
C LYS A 314 -0.13 -8.00 6.81
N ASP A 315 0.58 -6.94 7.18
CA ASP A 315 -0.06 -5.69 7.57
C ASP A 315 -0.64 -4.95 6.35
N LYS A 316 -1.37 -3.86 6.61
CA LYS A 316 -2.04 -3.07 5.57
C LYS A 316 -1.07 -2.48 4.54
N ASP A 317 0.12 -2.06 4.95
CA ASP A 317 1.12 -1.49 4.03
C ASP A 317 1.74 -2.57 3.15
N THR A 318 2.02 -3.74 3.72
CA THR A 318 2.45 -4.92 2.96
C THR A 318 1.41 -5.30 1.91
N ILE A 319 0.12 -5.37 2.27
CA ILE A 319 -0.96 -5.67 1.32
C ILE A 319 -1.03 -4.60 0.22
N ARG A 320 -0.89 -3.31 0.57
CA ARG A 320 -0.87 -2.21 -0.39
C ARG A 320 0.29 -2.32 -1.37
N LEU A 321 1.49 -2.64 -0.90
CA LEU A 321 2.68 -2.85 -1.74
C LEU A 321 2.51 -4.06 -2.67
N LEU A 322 1.90 -5.15 -2.21
CA LEU A 322 1.60 -6.32 -3.05
C LEU A 322 0.64 -5.98 -4.20
N GLY A 323 -0.14 -4.90 -4.08
CA GLY A 323 -0.93 -4.34 -5.18
C GLY A 323 -0.11 -3.98 -6.43
N ASN A 324 1.20 -3.76 -6.30
CA ASN A 324 2.09 -3.50 -7.43
C ASN A 324 2.26 -4.72 -8.34
N TYR A 325 2.25 -5.95 -7.79
CA TYR A 325 2.23 -7.15 -8.63
C TYR A 325 0.93 -7.25 -9.41
N ARG A 326 -0.20 -6.97 -8.76
CA ARG A 326 -1.51 -6.94 -9.42
C ARG A 326 -1.52 -5.95 -10.56
N ALA A 327 -1.02 -4.73 -10.33
CA ALA A 327 -0.88 -3.74 -11.39
C ALA A 327 -0.03 -4.26 -12.55
N ALA A 328 1.11 -4.92 -12.29
CA ALA A 328 1.95 -5.49 -13.33
C ALA A 328 1.24 -6.58 -14.15
N PHE A 329 0.55 -7.53 -13.51
CA PHE A 329 -0.22 -8.56 -14.21
C PHE A 329 -1.36 -7.96 -15.05
N VAL A 330 -2.10 -7.00 -14.50
CA VAL A 330 -3.20 -6.32 -15.20
C VAL A 330 -2.68 -5.55 -16.41
N GLN A 331 -1.57 -4.82 -16.29
CA GLN A 331 -0.97 -4.09 -17.40
C GLN A 331 -0.48 -5.03 -18.51
N LEU A 332 0.06 -6.21 -18.15
CA LEU A 332 0.42 -7.23 -19.13
C LEU A 332 -0.81 -7.80 -19.84
N ALA A 333 -1.88 -8.13 -19.10
CA ALA A 333 -3.12 -8.65 -19.67
C ALA A 333 -3.78 -7.64 -20.64
N TYR A 334 -3.83 -6.35 -20.26
CA TYR A 334 -4.32 -5.30 -21.18
C TYR A 334 -3.44 -5.17 -22.43
N ALA A 335 -2.12 -5.22 -22.28
CA ALA A 335 -1.22 -5.18 -23.43
C ALA A 335 -1.42 -6.37 -24.37
N TYR A 336 -1.78 -7.55 -23.85
CA TYR A 336 -2.17 -8.68 -24.69
C TYR A 336 -3.50 -8.45 -25.42
N LEU A 337 -4.52 -7.95 -24.71
CA LEU A 337 -5.81 -7.62 -25.34
C LEU A 337 -5.67 -6.60 -26.47
N GLN A 338 -4.88 -5.53 -26.25
CA GLN A 338 -4.62 -4.51 -27.28
C GLN A 338 -3.94 -5.08 -28.53
N ASN A 339 -3.16 -6.15 -28.37
CA ASN A 339 -2.51 -6.86 -29.47
C ASN A 339 -3.36 -8.02 -30.03
N GLY A 340 -4.64 -8.14 -29.65
CA GLY A 340 -5.55 -9.20 -30.08
C GLY A 340 -5.25 -10.59 -29.47
N LYS A 341 -4.33 -10.67 -28.52
CA LYS A 341 -3.83 -11.91 -27.89
C LYS A 341 -4.68 -12.30 -26.69
N LYS A 342 -5.91 -12.73 -26.96
CA LYS A 342 -6.93 -13.00 -25.93
C LYS A 342 -6.52 -14.12 -24.97
N GLU A 343 -6.00 -15.23 -25.49
CA GLU A 343 -5.60 -16.37 -24.66
C GLU A 343 -4.44 -16.01 -23.72
N GLU A 344 -3.43 -15.29 -24.22
CA GLU A 344 -2.32 -14.85 -23.36
C GLU A 344 -2.76 -13.85 -22.28
N ALA A 345 -3.80 -13.05 -22.54
CA ALA A 345 -4.40 -12.21 -21.52
C ALA A 345 -5.05 -13.04 -20.41
N LEU A 346 -5.84 -14.06 -20.77
CA LEU A 346 -6.50 -14.97 -19.81
C LEU A 346 -5.47 -15.78 -19.01
N GLU A 347 -4.47 -16.35 -19.68
CA GLU A 347 -3.33 -17.03 -19.02
C GLU A 347 -2.63 -16.11 -18.01
N THR A 348 -2.46 -14.83 -18.35
CA THR A 348 -1.89 -13.83 -17.43
C THR A 348 -2.76 -13.63 -16.18
N LEU A 349 -4.08 -13.63 -16.33
CA LEU A 349 -5.00 -13.56 -15.18
C LEU A 349 -4.96 -14.82 -14.33
N ARG A 350 -4.94 -16.01 -14.95
CA ARG A 350 -4.82 -17.29 -14.26
C ARG A 350 -3.52 -17.36 -13.46
N ARG A 351 -2.41 -16.92 -14.06
CA ARG A 351 -1.12 -16.83 -13.38
C ARG A 351 -1.13 -15.84 -12.21
N ALA A 352 -1.80 -14.70 -12.36
CA ALA A 352 -1.95 -13.74 -11.28
C ALA A 352 -2.75 -14.34 -10.11
N ASP A 353 -3.88 -14.97 -10.40
CA ASP A 353 -4.73 -15.66 -9.43
C ASP A 353 -3.96 -16.77 -8.69
N GLU A 354 -3.07 -17.49 -9.36
CA GLU A 354 -2.21 -18.50 -8.72
C GLU A 354 -1.18 -17.93 -7.76
N GLN A 355 -0.55 -16.80 -8.11
CA GLN A 355 0.68 -16.34 -7.45
C GLN A 355 0.47 -15.20 -6.45
N ILE A 356 -0.56 -14.36 -6.65
CA ILE A 356 -0.69 -13.11 -5.91
C ILE A 356 -2.06 -12.93 -5.23
N LEU A 357 -2.13 -11.96 -4.33
CA LEU A 357 -3.38 -11.49 -3.75
C LEU A 357 -4.05 -10.51 -4.71
N MET A 358 -5.03 -10.99 -5.47
CA MET A 358 -5.81 -10.13 -6.38
C MET A 358 -6.67 -9.14 -5.60
N GLY A 359 -7.30 -9.58 -4.50
CA GLY A 359 -8.28 -8.78 -3.76
C GLY A 359 -9.49 -8.38 -4.62
N TRP A 360 -10.41 -7.61 -4.05
CA TRP A 360 -11.66 -7.26 -4.74
C TRP A 360 -11.40 -6.54 -6.08
N TRP A 361 -10.66 -5.43 -6.07
CA TRP A 361 -10.35 -4.69 -7.30
C TRP A 361 -9.61 -5.53 -8.35
N GLY A 362 -8.77 -6.48 -7.94
CA GLY A 362 -8.07 -7.35 -8.88
C GLY A 362 -8.98 -8.32 -9.59
N TYR A 363 -9.85 -9.00 -8.85
CA TYR A 363 -10.82 -9.90 -9.46
C TYR A 363 -11.86 -9.16 -10.30
N TYR A 364 -12.24 -7.95 -9.90
CA TYR A 364 -13.14 -7.11 -10.70
C TYR A 364 -12.52 -6.76 -12.05
N THR A 365 -11.28 -6.26 -12.05
CA THR A 365 -10.56 -5.99 -13.30
C THR A 365 -10.30 -7.26 -14.10
N ALA A 366 -9.99 -8.39 -13.45
CA ALA A 366 -9.81 -9.68 -14.13
C ALA A 366 -11.09 -10.13 -14.84
N ALA A 367 -12.26 -10.00 -14.21
CA ALA A 367 -13.53 -10.33 -14.81
C ALA A 367 -13.84 -9.46 -16.05
N GLN A 368 -13.59 -8.15 -15.97
CA GLN A 368 -13.73 -7.23 -17.11
C GLN A 368 -12.79 -7.59 -18.27
N ILE A 369 -11.53 -7.93 -17.96
CA ILE A 369 -10.55 -8.38 -18.95
C ILE A 369 -11.02 -9.70 -19.60
N ALA A 370 -11.52 -10.65 -18.80
CA ALA A 370 -12.02 -11.92 -19.29
C ALA A 370 -13.23 -11.76 -20.24
N LEU A 371 -14.17 -10.89 -19.88
CA LEU A 371 -15.30 -10.49 -20.74
C LEU A 371 -14.82 -9.87 -22.05
N THR A 372 -13.86 -8.94 -21.99
CA THR A 372 -13.29 -8.32 -23.19
C THR A 372 -12.55 -9.33 -24.07
N ALA A 373 -11.91 -10.33 -23.45
CA ALA A 373 -11.32 -11.47 -24.17
C ALA A 373 -12.39 -12.36 -24.82
N GLY A 374 -13.63 -12.33 -24.33
CA GLY A 374 -14.74 -13.17 -24.79
C GLY A 374 -14.86 -14.50 -24.02
N SER A 375 -14.25 -14.61 -22.84
CA SER A 375 -14.37 -15.77 -21.96
C SER A 375 -15.36 -15.48 -20.83
N GLU A 376 -16.63 -15.83 -21.07
CA GLU A 376 -17.69 -15.73 -20.06
C GLU A 376 -17.45 -16.69 -18.89
N GLU A 377 -16.85 -17.87 -19.15
CA GLU A 377 -16.54 -18.86 -18.13
C GLU A 377 -15.56 -18.30 -17.09
N GLU A 378 -14.43 -17.72 -17.53
CA GLU A 378 -13.48 -17.09 -16.62
C GLU A 378 -14.08 -15.86 -15.94
N GLY A 379 -14.88 -15.07 -16.66
CA GLY A 379 -15.59 -13.93 -16.09
C GLY A 379 -16.53 -14.34 -14.94
N ARG A 380 -17.29 -15.42 -15.10
CA ARG A 380 -18.16 -16.00 -14.05
C ARG A 380 -17.34 -16.52 -12.87
N LYS A 381 -16.24 -17.23 -13.13
CA LYS A 381 -15.32 -17.70 -12.08
C LYS A 381 -14.80 -16.54 -11.22
N TYR A 382 -14.39 -15.42 -11.84
CA TYR A 382 -13.91 -14.25 -11.08
C TYR A 382 -15.05 -13.51 -10.38
N LEU A 383 -16.26 -13.47 -10.96
CA LEU A 383 -17.45 -12.93 -10.30
C LEU A 383 -17.76 -13.69 -9.00
N ASP A 384 -17.72 -15.02 -9.01
CA ASP A 384 -18.01 -15.83 -7.82
C ASP A 384 -17.00 -15.53 -6.69
N LYS A 385 -15.71 -15.40 -7.04
CA LYS A 385 -14.67 -14.96 -6.09
C LYS A 385 -14.92 -13.56 -5.51
N LEU A 386 -15.48 -12.64 -6.29
CA LEU A 386 -15.82 -11.31 -5.81
C LEU A 386 -16.92 -11.36 -4.75
N VAL A 387 -17.94 -12.19 -4.96
CA VAL A 387 -19.04 -12.40 -4.01
C VAL A 387 -18.49 -12.98 -2.70
N GLU A 388 -17.62 -13.98 -2.78
CA GLU A 388 -16.98 -14.59 -1.59
C GLU A 388 -16.17 -13.58 -0.76
N LEU A 389 -15.45 -12.67 -1.42
CA LEU A 389 -14.61 -11.68 -0.74
C LEU A 389 -15.38 -10.51 -0.13
N MET A 390 -16.59 -10.21 -0.64
CA MET A 390 -17.32 -9.01 -0.25
C MET A 390 -17.96 -9.11 1.14
N GLY A 391 -18.31 -10.33 1.58
CA GLY A 391 -19.14 -10.51 2.77
C GLY A 391 -20.46 -9.77 2.63
N GLU A 392 -20.81 -8.90 3.60
CA GLU A 392 -21.99 -8.03 3.51
C GLU A 392 -21.86 -6.93 2.46
N GLY A 393 -20.64 -6.48 2.13
CA GLY A 393 -20.39 -5.50 1.08
C GLY A 393 -20.94 -4.09 1.33
N SER A 394 -21.03 -3.31 0.26
CA SER A 394 -21.67 -1.98 0.24
C SER A 394 -22.59 -1.85 -0.98
N PRO A 395 -23.57 -0.92 -0.99
CA PRO A 395 -24.48 -0.76 -2.13
C PRO A 395 -23.76 -0.57 -3.46
N ASP A 396 -22.66 0.19 -3.48
CA ASP A 396 -21.83 0.44 -4.65
C ASP A 396 -21.11 -0.83 -5.14
N MET A 397 -20.61 -1.67 -4.24
CA MET A 397 -19.95 -2.93 -4.61
C MET A 397 -20.97 -3.95 -5.16
N TRP A 398 -22.15 -4.09 -4.55
CA TRP A 398 -23.23 -4.95 -5.08
C TRP A 398 -23.72 -4.48 -6.44
N THR A 399 -23.87 -3.18 -6.62
CA THR A 399 -24.25 -2.59 -7.92
C THR A 399 -23.16 -2.85 -8.97
N SER A 400 -21.87 -2.79 -8.59
CA SER A 400 -20.76 -3.14 -9.49
C SER A 400 -20.81 -4.62 -9.92
N LEU A 401 -21.13 -5.54 -9.01
CA LEU A 401 -21.32 -6.96 -9.37
C LEU A 401 -22.56 -7.18 -10.23
N ALA A 402 -23.62 -6.40 -10.02
CA ALA A 402 -24.82 -6.45 -10.86
C ALA A 402 -24.50 -6.08 -12.31
N TYR A 403 -23.77 -4.96 -12.53
CA TYR A 403 -23.29 -4.57 -13.86
C TYR A 403 -22.42 -5.66 -14.50
N LEU A 404 -21.48 -6.22 -13.75
CA LEU A 404 -20.62 -7.30 -14.25
C LEU A 404 -21.43 -8.56 -14.61
N SER A 405 -22.47 -8.87 -13.83
CA SER A 405 -23.38 -9.99 -14.11
C SER A 405 -24.23 -9.75 -15.36
N GLU A 406 -24.67 -8.51 -15.60
CA GLU A 406 -25.34 -8.12 -16.86
C GLU A 406 -24.42 -8.34 -18.06
N GLU A 407 -23.15 -7.93 -17.97
CA GLU A 407 -22.18 -8.12 -19.05
C GLU A 407 -21.88 -9.61 -19.32
N LEU A 408 -22.00 -10.47 -18.30
CA LEU A 408 -21.90 -11.93 -18.41
C LEU A 408 -23.20 -12.62 -18.88
N GLY A 409 -24.23 -11.84 -19.20
CA GLY A 409 -25.55 -12.34 -19.60
C GLY A 409 -26.36 -13.00 -18.47
N ASP A 410 -25.92 -12.88 -17.21
CA ASP A 410 -26.62 -13.43 -16.05
C ASP A 410 -27.58 -12.40 -15.44
N THR A 411 -28.66 -12.16 -16.17
CA THR A 411 -29.70 -11.19 -15.79
C THR A 411 -30.33 -11.53 -14.44
N ALA A 412 -30.47 -12.82 -14.13
CA ALA A 412 -31.06 -13.26 -12.86
C ALA A 412 -30.19 -12.85 -11.65
N ARG A 413 -28.88 -13.14 -11.69
CA ARG A 413 -27.95 -12.68 -10.63
C ARG A 413 -27.83 -11.17 -10.59
N ALA A 414 -27.82 -10.49 -11.74
CA ALA A 414 -27.79 -9.03 -11.78
C ALA A 414 -28.97 -8.41 -11.02
N MET A 415 -30.19 -8.89 -11.25
CA MET A 415 -31.38 -8.44 -10.53
C MET A 415 -31.30 -8.73 -9.03
N GLU A 416 -30.76 -9.88 -8.63
CA GLU A 416 -30.54 -10.21 -7.23
C GLU A 416 -29.57 -9.21 -6.57
N PHE A 417 -28.44 -8.93 -7.20
CA PHE A 417 -27.44 -8.00 -6.68
C PHE A 417 -27.96 -6.57 -6.60
N TYR A 418 -28.74 -6.09 -7.57
CA TYR A 418 -29.41 -4.81 -7.44
C TYR A 418 -30.40 -4.77 -6.27
N ARG A 419 -31.17 -5.84 -6.05
CA ARG A 419 -32.08 -5.92 -4.90
C ARG A 419 -31.33 -5.91 -3.58
N ARG A 420 -30.18 -6.59 -3.47
CA ARG A 420 -29.32 -6.53 -2.27
C ARG A 420 -28.82 -5.12 -2.02
N ALA A 421 -28.34 -4.42 -3.05
CA ALA A 421 -27.92 -3.02 -2.93
C ALA A 421 -29.06 -2.11 -2.42
N ILE A 422 -30.29 -2.30 -2.93
CA ILE A 422 -31.49 -1.57 -2.49
C ILE A 422 -31.86 -1.89 -1.04
N GLN A 423 -31.73 -3.16 -0.61
CA GLN A 423 -32.00 -3.54 0.78
C GLN A 423 -31.03 -2.88 1.76
N MET A 424 -29.77 -2.69 1.35
CA MET A 424 -28.76 -2.02 2.18
C MET A 424 -28.97 -0.51 2.25
N ASP A 425 -29.28 0.12 1.11
CA ASP A 425 -29.61 1.54 1.03
C ASP A 425 -30.82 1.77 0.09
N PRO A 426 -32.02 1.90 0.66
CA PRO A 426 -33.24 2.16 -0.11
C PRO A 426 -33.24 3.48 -0.89
N SER A 427 -32.29 4.38 -0.63
CA SER A 427 -32.15 5.68 -1.31
C SER A 427 -31.11 5.68 -2.45
N TYR A 428 -30.44 4.53 -2.69
CA TYR A 428 -29.33 4.37 -3.64
C TYR A 428 -29.80 4.25 -5.10
N PRO A 429 -29.70 5.30 -5.95
CA PRO A 429 -30.37 5.33 -7.25
C PRO A 429 -29.85 4.32 -8.25
N GLN A 430 -28.53 4.09 -8.26
CA GLN A 430 -27.87 3.31 -9.30
C GLN A 430 -28.43 1.88 -9.35
N ALA A 431 -28.77 1.32 -8.18
CA ALA A 431 -29.36 -0.01 -8.09
C ALA A 431 -30.78 -0.09 -8.65
N TYR A 432 -31.64 0.90 -8.34
CA TYR A 432 -32.99 0.98 -8.93
C TYR A 432 -32.97 1.22 -10.44
N LEU A 433 -32.08 2.09 -10.92
CA LEU A 433 -31.95 2.39 -12.34
C LEU A 433 -31.48 1.16 -13.12
N GLY A 434 -30.48 0.43 -12.60
CA GLY A 434 -30.03 -0.83 -13.18
C GLY A 434 -31.12 -1.90 -13.21
N LEU A 435 -31.81 -2.11 -12.09
CA LEU A 435 -32.94 -3.05 -11.99
C LEU A 435 -34.09 -2.68 -12.94
N ALA A 436 -34.47 -1.41 -13.01
CA ALA A 436 -35.55 -0.94 -13.87
C ALA A 436 -35.22 -1.12 -15.36
N LYS A 437 -33.96 -0.88 -15.75
CA LYS A 437 -33.47 -1.10 -17.12
C LYS A 437 -33.56 -2.57 -17.52
N ILE A 438 -33.21 -3.49 -16.62
CA ILE A 438 -33.37 -4.93 -16.86
C ILE A 438 -34.86 -5.29 -17.00
N LEU A 439 -35.69 -4.85 -16.05
CA LEU A 439 -37.13 -5.14 -16.06
C LEU A 439 -37.83 -4.61 -17.31
N GLU A 440 -37.45 -3.43 -17.80
CA GLU A 440 -37.93 -2.86 -19.06
C GLU A 440 -37.57 -3.75 -20.26
N ARG A 441 -36.31 -4.22 -20.34
CA ARG A 441 -35.85 -5.13 -21.40
C ARG A 441 -36.57 -6.47 -21.39
N GLU A 442 -36.96 -6.97 -20.22
CA GLU A 442 -37.75 -8.20 -20.07
C GLU A 442 -39.26 -8.00 -20.28
N GLY A 443 -39.71 -6.78 -20.62
CA GLY A 443 -41.13 -6.45 -20.80
C GLY A 443 -41.92 -6.31 -19.48
N LYS A 444 -41.26 -6.39 -18.32
CA LYS A 444 -41.85 -6.25 -16.97
C LYS A 444 -41.96 -4.78 -16.57
N VAL A 445 -42.55 -3.96 -17.44
CA VAL A 445 -42.62 -2.50 -17.32
C VAL A 445 -43.30 -2.05 -16.02
N GLU A 446 -44.36 -2.74 -15.60
CA GLU A 446 -45.05 -2.41 -14.34
C GLU A 446 -44.15 -2.56 -13.11
N GLN A 447 -43.31 -3.60 -13.08
CA GLN A 447 -42.35 -3.81 -12.00
C GLN A 447 -41.24 -2.76 -12.03
N ALA A 448 -40.77 -2.38 -13.23
CA ALA A 448 -39.80 -1.29 -13.39
C ALA A 448 -40.35 0.03 -12.84
N VAL A 449 -41.59 0.38 -13.21
CA VAL A 449 -42.28 1.57 -12.70
C VAL A 449 -42.48 1.50 -11.19
N LYS A 450 -42.82 0.34 -10.63
CA LYS A 450 -42.96 0.16 -9.18
C LYS A 450 -41.64 0.43 -8.46
N ALA A 451 -40.54 -0.15 -8.91
CA ALA A 451 -39.21 0.06 -8.33
C ALA A 451 -38.80 1.54 -8.37
N LEU A 452 -38.98 2.20 -9.52
CA LEU A 452 -38.63 3.63 -9.65
C LEU A 452 -39.51 4.55 -8.79
N LYS A 453 -40.80 4.20 -8.59
CA LYS A 453 -41.67 4.92 -7.66
C LYS A 453 -41.21 4.77 -6.20
N GLU A 454 -40.66 3.62 -5.82
CA GLU A 454 -40.08 3.42 -4.48
C GLU A 454 -38.88 4.34 -4.28
N LEU A 455 -37.96 4.40 -5.24
CA LEU A 455 -36.84 5.37 -5.22
C LEU A 455 -37.35 6.83 -5.14
N ALA A 456 -38.42 7.17 -5.87
CA ALA A 456 -38.97 8.52 -5.89
C ALA A 456 -39.52 8.98 -4.53
N ARG A 457 -39.86 8.06 -3.61
CA ARG A 457 -40.24 8.41 -2.23
C ARG A 457 -39.06 8.99 -1.45
N TYR A 458 -37.85 8.50 -1.70
CA TYR A 458 -36.62 8.99 -1.07
C TYR A 458 -36.04 10.21 -1.80
N ARG A 459 -36.42 10.43 -3.06
CA ARG A 459 -35.94 11.54 -3.90
C ARG A 459 -37.10 12.25 -4.60
N PRO A 460 -37.99 12.91 -3.85
CA PRO A 460 -39.18 13.54 -4.42
C PRO A 460 -38.85 14.63 -5.43
N GLU A 461 -37.73 15.33 -5.25
CA GLU A 461 -37.30 16.46 -6.09
C GLU A 461 -36.61 16.05 -7.40
N ASP A 462 -36.34 14.75 -7.61
CA ASP A 462 -35.64 14.28 -8.80
C ASP A 462 -36.58 14.28 -10.03
N THR A 463 -36.55 15.40 -10.76
CA THR A 463 -37.35 15.59 -11.98
C THR A 463 -36.96 14.60 -13.09
N THR A 464 -35.72 14.12 -13.12
CA THR A 464 -35.25 13.13 -14.10
C THR A 464 -35.91 11.78 -13.86
N LEU A 465 -36.00 11.37 -12.59
CA LEU A 465 -36.67 10.14 -12.19
C LEU A 465 -38.17 10.17 -12.52
N ARG A 466 -38.84 11.32 -12.30
CA ARG A 466 -40.26 11.50 -12.69
C ARG A 466 -40.47 11.35 -14.20
N LYS A 467 -39.60 11.96 -15.02
CA LYS A 467 -39.63 11.83 -16.49
C LYS A 467 -39.43 10.37 -16.94
N LEU A 468 -38.51 9.65 -16.31
CA LEU A 468 -38.26 8.24 -16.61
C LEU A 468 -39.50 7.36 -16.33
N ILE A 469 -40.17 7.59 -15.20
CA ILE A 469 -41.41 6.88 -14.83
C ILE A 469 -42.54 7.17 -15.85
N LEU A 470 -42.68 8.43 -16.30
CA LEU A 470 -43.69 8.80 -17.30
C LEU A 470 -43.40 8.15 -18.66
N ARG A 471 -42.13 8.18 -19.10
CA ARG A 471 -41.67 7.51 -20.33
C ARG A 471 -42.05 6.03 -20.33
N LEU A 472 -41.75 5.32 -19.25
CA LEU A 472 -42.06 3.89 -19.12
C LEU A 472 -43.56 3.59 -19.15
N LYS A 473 -44.41 4.54 -18.75
CA LYS A 473 -45.87 4.41 -18.84
C LYS A 473 -46.44 4.79 -20.21
N GLY A 474 -45.61 5.22 -21.16
CA GLY A 474 -46.06 5.70 -22.46
C GLY A 474 -46.76 7.08 -22.41
N VAL A 475 -46.58 7.84 -21.33
CA VAL A 475 -47.13 9.20 -21.18
C VAL A 475 -46.08 10.18 -21.73
N ARG A 476 -46.42 10.87 -22.83
CA ARG A 476 -45.56 11.86 -23.48
C ARG A 476 -45.34 13.11 -22.62
#